data_AF-G1LYM2-F1
#
_entry.id   AF-G1LYM2-F1
#
_cell.length_a   1.000
_cell.length_b   1.000
_cell.length_c   1.000
_cell.angle_alpha   90.00
_cell.angle_beta   90.00
_cell.angle_gamma   90.00
#
_symmetry.space_group_name_H-M   'P 1'
#
loop_
_entity.id
_entity.type
_entity.pdbx_description
1 polymer ?
#
loop_
_entity_poly.entity_id
_entity_poly.type
_entity_poly.pdbx_seq_one_letter_code
_entity_poly.pdbx_strand_id
1 'polypeptide(L)'
;MGDNTQDGTPGSWFKIIIPYGRKYDKTWLMSSIQSFCSVPFTPVDFHYVKNQARFFVQDVDTASALKDVSYKICDEENRKISIFVNPSTVPYSVRYKLEPEQMEQLKLTMNKRYDVSQQALDLQCLRFDPDLVGHDIDIILNRRNCMAATLQIIEENYPKLLSLNLSKNKLYGLNGLSDIIEMVPTVKILNLSRNELNLVWELNKIKGLDLEELWLEGNPLCDTFPDQSTYISAIRDCFPKLLRLDGQELSPPVIMDTDTSCLIKPCKESYKGSDALKSLVLQFLQQSGLCEYFMESRNMKKPKDPYLRVQPLRHTKRHVFSLCVLPKTQHDLSSFLVDIWFQTVSTCFLPRAAPESH
;
A
#
# COMPACT_ATOMS: atom_id res chain seq x y z
N MET A 1 -46.27 4.51 28.79
CA MET A 1 -45.05 4.28 29.59
C MET A 1 -44.52 2.91 29.20
N GLY A 2 -43.48 2.90 28.40
CA GLY A 2 -42.75 1.73 27.93
C GLY A 2 -41.39 2.28 27.53
N ASP A 3 -40.46 2.15 28.45
CA ASP A 3 -39.19 2.85 28.49
C ASP A 3 -38.30 2.41 27.33
N ASN A 4 -37.90 3.37 26.48
CA ASN A 4 -36.89 3.15 25.44
C ASN A 4 -35.51 3.33 26.08
N THR A 5 -35.09 2.32 26.82
CA THR A 5 -33.70 2.17 27.28
C THR A 5 -33.02 1.16 26.35
N GLN A 6 -32.61 1.60 25.16
CA GLN A 6 -31.51 0.95 24.45
C GLN A 6 -30.21 1.41 25.11
N ASP A 7 -29.96 0.86 26.30
CA ASP A 7 -28.68 0.97 26.97
C ASP A 7 -27.74 -0.07 26.36
N GLY A 8 -26.69 0.44 25.72
CA GLY A 8 -25.78 -0.29 24.86
C GLY A 8 -24.95 -1.30 25.64
N THR A 9 -25.33 -2.57 25.56
CA THR A 9 -24.38 -3.63 25.85
C THR A 9 -23.44 -3.73 24.64
N PRO A 10 -22.10 -3.61 24.79
CA PRO A 10 -21.21 -3.77 23.65
C PRO A 10 -21.37 -5.19 23.11
N GLY A 11 -21.99 -5.33 21.93
CA GLY A 11 -22.17 -6.61 21.28
C GLY A 11 -20.83 -7.35 21.18
N SER A 12 -20.84 -8.65 21.44
CA SER A 12 -19.64 -9.48 21.34
C SER A 12 -19.05 -9.41 19.93
N TRP A 13 -17.72 -9.25 19.83
CA TRP A 13 -17.03 -9.13 18.54
C TRP A 13 -16.53 -10.47 18.04
N PHE A 14 -16.60 -10.66 16.73
CA PHE A 14 -16.15 -11.89 16.08
C PHE A 14 -15.23 -11.56 14.91
N LYS A 15 -14.12 -12.29 14.84
CA LYS A 15 -13.14 -12.22 13.77
C LYS A 15 -13.46 -13.28 12.72
N ILE A 16 -13.65 -12.83 11.50
CA ILE A 16 -13.92 -13.66 10.32
C ILE A 16 -12.62 -13.85 9.54
N ILE A 17 -12.31 -15.09 9.20
CA ILE A 17 -11.10 -15.46 8.45
C ILE A 17 -11.49 -16.32 7.26
N ILE A 18 -11.10 -15.86 6.07
CA ILE A 18 -11.31 -16.58 4.80
C ILE A 18 -9.94 -16.98 4.26
N PRO A 19 -9.57 -18.27 4.37
CA PRO A 19 -8.33 -18.78 3.77
C PRO A 19 -8.35 -18.58 2.27
N TYR A 20 -7.18 -18.28 1.70
CA TYR A 20 -7.03 -18.01 0.27
C TYR A 20 -7.85 -16.81 -0.23
N GLY A 21 -8.44 -16.02 0.68
CA GLY A 21 -9.31 -14.89 0.35
C GLY A 21 -8.67 -13.82 -0.52
N ARG A 22 -7.33 -13.68 -0.49
CA ARG A 22 -6.59 -12.74 -1.35
C ARG A 22 -6.66 -13.10 -2.84
N LYS A 23 -7.03 -14.34 -3.19
CA LYS A 23 -7.22 -14.76 -4.58
C LYS A 23 -8.46 -14.13 -5.23
N TYR A 24 -9.42 -13.71 -4.42
CA TYR A 24 -10.72 -13.25 -4.88
C TYR A 24 -10.79 -11.73 -4.84
N ASP A 25 -11.54 -11.15 -5.78
CA ASP A 25 -11.88 -9.73 -5.71
C ASP A 25 -12.68 -9.43 -4.44
N LYS A 26 -12.40 -8.29 -3.79
CA LYS A 26 -13.04 -7.91 -2.53
C LYS A 26 -14.55 -7.75 -2.70
N THR A 27 -14.98 -7.05 -3.76
CA THR A 27 -16.40 -6.76 -3.97
C THR A 27 -17.17 -8.03 -4.29
N TRP A 28 -16.61 -8.88 -5.16
CA TRP A 28 -17.17 -10.20 -5.45
C TRP A 28 -17.29 -11.08 -4.20
N LEU A 29 -16.22 -11.15 -3.39
CA LEU A 29 -16.20 -11.98 -2.18
C LEU A 29 -17.24 -11.51 -1.17
N MET A 30 -17.37 -10.20 -0.93
CA MET A 30 -18.36 -9.66 0.00
C MET A 30 -19.79 -9.86 -0.51
N SER A 31 -20.06 -9.57 -1.79
CA SER A 31 -21.38 -9.77 -2.39
C SER A 31 -21.80 -11.25 -2.38
N SER A 32 -20.86 -12.16 -2.65
CA SER A 32 -21.11 -13.61 -2.60
C SER A 32 -21.39 -14.10 -1.19
N ILE A 33 -20.70 -13.57 -0.17
CA ILE A 33 -21.01 -13.93 1.23
C ILE A 33 -22.38 -13.37 1.61
N GLN A 34 -22.67 -12.13 1.26
CA GLN A 34 -23.95 -11.50 1.59
C GLN A 34 -25.15 -12.19 0.92
N SER A 35 -25.01 -12.72 -0.30
CA SER A 35 -26.12 -13.41 -1.00
C SER A 35 -26.53 -14.73 -0.33
N PHE A 36 -25.62 -15.39 0.38
CA PHE A 36 -25.88 -16.63 1.12
C PHE A 36 -26.09 -16.41 2.63
N CYS A 37 -25.75 -15.23 3.14
CA CYS A 37 -25.95 -14.86 4.52
C CYS A 37 -27.40 -14.38 4.73
N SER A 38 -28.11 -14.99 5.67
CA SER A 38 -29.49 -14.62 6.02
C SER A 38 -29.58 -13.25 6.71
N VAL A 39 -28.48 -12.78 7.30
CA VAL A 39 -28.39 -11.52 8.04
C VAL A 39 -27.57 -10.52 7.23
N PRO A 40 -28.03 -9.27 7.05
CA PRO A 40 -27.20 -8.21 6.48
C PRO A 40 -26.04 -7.91 7.44
N PHE A 41 -24.82 -7.84 6.92
CA PHE A 41 -23.65 -7.53 7.75
C PHE A 41 -22.78 -6.46 7.11
N THR A 42 -22.09 -5.67 7.94
CA THR A 42 -21.09 -4.72 7.49
C THR A 42 -19.72 -5.19 7.95
N PRO A 43 -18.80 -5.56 7.04
CA PRO A 43 -17.48 -6.01 7.41
C PRO A 43 -16.65 -4.84 7.95
N VAL A 44 -16.24 -4.93 9.22
CA VAL A 44 -15.37 -3.95 9.90
C VAL A 44 -13.90 -4.37 9.72
N ASP A 45 -13.00 -3.42 9.50
CA ASP A 45 -11.56 -3.66 9.33
C ASP A 45 -11.25 -4.76 8.31
N PHE A 46 -11.85 -4.71 7.12
CA PHE A 46 -11.49 -5.67 6.08
C PHE A 46 -10.04 -5.45 5.62
N HIS A 47 -9.19 -6.46 5.77
CA HIS A 47 -7.78 -6.43 5.39
C HIS A 47 -7.26 -7.81 5.00
N TYR A 48 -6.13 -7.84 4.29
CA TYR A 48 -5.46 -9.07 3.89
C TYR A 48 -4.23 -9.33 4.77
N VAL A 49 -4.15 -10.51 5.37
CA VAL A 49 -2.94 -10.98 6.07
C VAL A 49 -2.42 -12.24 5.39
N LYS A 50 -1.21 -12.16 4.83
CA LYS A 50 -0.65 -13.21 3.97
C LYS A 50 -1.63 -13.52 2.83
N ASN A 51 -2.08 -14.78 2.71
CA ASN A 51 -3.04 -15.21 1.70
C ASN A 51 -4.49 -15.28 2.22
N GLN A 52 -4.81 -14.62 3.33
CA GLN A 52 -6.13 -14.68 3.97
C GLN A 52 -6.82 -13.32 3.91
N ALA A 53 -8.12 -13.31 3.65
CA ALA A 53 -8.97 -12.15 3.91
C ALA A 53 -9.47 -12.21 5.35
N ARG A 54 -9.50 -11.06 6.03
CA ARG A 54 -9.93 -10.94 7.42
C ARG A 54 -10.79 -9.71 7.59
N PHE A 55 -11.83 -9.83 8.38
CA PHE A 55 -12.66 -8.72 8.82
C PHE A 55 -13.33 -9.09 10.14
N PHE A 56 -14.09 -8.16 10.70
CA PHE A 56 -14.78 -8.33 11.97
C PHE A 56 -16.25 -7.98 11.81
N VAL A 57 -17.08 -8.61 12.62
CA VAL A 57 -18.50 -8.31 12.75
C VAL A 57 -18.86 -8.21 14.22
N GLN A 58 -19.91 -7.45 14.48
CA GLN A 58 -20.55 -7.36 15.78
C GLN A 58 -21.75 -8.33 15.79
N ASP A 59 -22.05 -8.82 16.99
CA ASP A 59 -23.21 -9.66 17.31
C ASP A 59 -23.07 -11.14 16.96
N VAL A 60 -23.58 -11.96 17.87
CA VAL A 60 -23.52 -13.43 17.82
C VAL A 60 -24.34 -13.95 16.64
N ASP A 61 -25.49 -13.34 16.37
CA ASP A 61 -26.41 -13.76 15.31
C ASP A 61 -25.76 -13.59 13.93
N THR A 62 -25.11 -12.44 13.69
CA THR A 62 -24.34 -12.16 12.48
C THR A 62 -23.18 -13.14 12.32
N ALA A 63 -22.44 -13.40 13.41
CA ALA A 63 -21.32 -14.33 13.41
C ALA A 63 -21.76 -15.78 13.13
N SER A 64 -22.90 -16.21 13.68
CA SER A 64 -23.49 -17.53 13.42
C SER A 64 -23.94 -17.66 11.97
N ALA A 65 -24.65 -16.65 11.45
CA ALA A 65 -25.09 -16.63 10.06
C ALA A 65 -23.90 -16.73 9.09
N LEU A 66 -22.80 -16.01 9.36
CA LEU A 66 -21.58 -16.11 8.55
C LEU A 66 -20.89 -17.47 8.65
N LYS A 67 -20.91 -18.11 9.82
CA LYS A 67 -20.40 -19.47 9.99
C LYS A 67 -21.18 -20.47 9.14
N ASP A 68 -22.50 -20.29 9.05
CA ASP A 68 -23.38 -21.14 8.25
C ASP A 68 -23.19 -20.95 6.74
N VAL A 69 -22.59 -19.84 6.29
CA VAL A 69 -22.22 -19.62 4.88
C VAL A 69 -21.01 -20.44 4.46
N SER A 70 -20.19 -20.92 5.42
CA SER A 70 -18.99 -21.69 5.13
C SER A 70 -19.29 -22.90 4.23
N TYR A 71 -18.50 -23.07 3.18
CA TYR A 71 -18.63 -24.10 2.15
C TYR A 71 -19.89 -24.04 1.26
N LYS A 72 -20.71 -22.99 1.34
CA LYS A 72 -21.86 -22.78 0.44
C LYS A 72 -21.49 -22.01 -0.84
N ILE A 73 -20.44 -21.20 -0.80
CA ILE A 73 -19.96 -20.43 -1.94
C ILE A 73 -18.93 -21.25 -2.71
N CYS A 74 -19.05 -21.29 -4.04
CA CYS A 74 -18.08 -21.89 -4.94
C CYS A 74 -17.40 -20.80 -5.79
N ASP A 75 -16.10 -20.93 -6.01
CA ASP A 75 -15.38 -20.12 -7.00
C ASP A 75 -15.57 -20.63 -8.43
N GLU A 76 -14.97 -19.93 -9.41
CA GLU A 76 -15.02 -20.28 -10.84
C GLU A 76 -14.44 -21.68 -11.15
N GLU A 77 -13.59 -22.20 -10.27
CA GLU A 77 -13.02 -23.56 -10.37
C GLU A 77 -13.83 -24.59 -9.56
N ASN A 78 -15.06 -24.25 -9.14
CA ASN A 78 -15.92 -25.07 -8.27
C ASN A 78 -15.31 -25.43 -6.90
N ARG A 79 -14.32 -24.66 -6.43
CA ARG A 79 -13.76 -24.86 -5.09
C ARG A 79 -14.61 -24.13 -4.07
N LYS A 80 -14.96 -24.84 -3.00
CA LYS A 80 -15.76 -24.29 -1.91
C LYS A 80 -14.95 -23.35 -1.03
N ILE A 81 -15.49 -22.18 -0.73
CA ILE A 81 -14.87 -21.20 0.16
C ILE A 81 -15.22 -21.52 1.62
N SER A 82 -14.20 -21.76 2.44
CA SER A 82 -14.37 -21.94 3.89
C SER A 82 -14.33 -20.59 4.62
N ILE A 83 -15.23 -20.40 5.59
CA ILE A 83 -15.29 -19.20 6.44
C ILE A 83 -15.11 -19.64 7.88
N PHE A 84 -14.10 -19.09 8.57
CA PHE A 84 -13.85 -19.33 9.98
C PHE A 84 -14.28 -18.14 10.82
N VAL A 85 -15.01 -18.40 11.89
CA VAL A 85 -15.54 -17.39 12.82
C VAL A 85 -14.98 -17.68 14.20
N ASN A 86 -14.27 -16.72 14.78
CA ASN A 86 -13.69 -16.83 16.11
C ASN A 86 -14.13 -15.64 16.99
N PRO A 87 -14.41 -15.84 18.28
CA PRO A 87 -14.55 -14.72 19.22
C PRO A 87 -13.31 -13.81 19.17
N SER A 88 -13.53 -12.52 19.30
CA SER A 88 -12.48 -11.52 19.24
C SER A 88 -12.73 -10.41 20.25
N THR A 89 -11.67 -9.74 20.68
CA THR A 89 -11.80 -8.42 21.27
C THR A 89 -12.30 -7.43 20.22
N VAL A 90 -12.87 -6.32 20.68
CA VAL A 90 -13.27 -5.18 19.83
C VAL A 90 -12.14 -4.83 18.84
N PRO A 91 -12.42 -4.71 17.52
CA PRO A 91 -11.44 -4.30 16.52
C PRO A 91 -10.85 -2.94 16.87
N TYR A 92 -9.60 -2.71 16.47
CA TYR A 92 -8.90 -1.48 16.85
C TYR A 92 -9.54 -0.22 16.28
N SER A 93 -10.12 -0.26 15.08
CA SER A 93 -10.84 0.89 14.51
C SER A 93 -12.08 1.29 15.30
N VAL A 94 -12.72 0.34 15.97
CA VAL A 94 -13.91 0.57 16.78
C VAL A 94 -13.53 0.92 18.20
N ARG A 95 -12.58 0.18 18.80
CA ARG A 95 -12.12 0.40 20.17
C ARG A 95 -11.52 1.80 20.37
N TYR A 96 -10.89 2.34 19.34
CA TYR A 96 -10.27 3.65 19.40
C TYR A 96 -10.97 4.67 18.51
N LYS A 97 -12.24 4.45 18.14
CA LYS A 97 -13.03 5.51 17.53
C LYS A 97 -13.11 6.66 18.54
N LEU A 98 -12.68 7.86 18.15
CA LEU A 98 -12.75 9.02 19.03
C LEU A 98 -14.22 9.37 19.25
N GLU A 99 -14.60 9.57 20.51
CA GLU A 99 -15.93 10.06 20.86
C GLU A 99 -16.12 11.48 20.31
N PRO A 100 -17.37 11.92 20.03
CA PRO A 100 -17.64 13.26 19.49
C PRO A 100 -17.02 14.39 20.34
N GLU A 101 -17.06 14.25 21.67
CA GLU A 101 -16.44 15.20 22.60
C GLU A 101 -14.91 15.27 22.43
N GLN A 102 -14.26 14.11 22.23
CA GLN A 102 -12.82 14.04 21.98
C GLN A 102 -12.44 14.64 20.62
N MET A 103 -13.30 14.46 19.61
CA MET A 103 -13.13 15.05 18.28
C MET A 103 -13.17 16.58 18.36
N GLU A 104 -14.13 17.14 19.08
CA GLU A 104 -14.24 18.59 19.28
C GLU A 104 -13.04 19.15 20.06
N GLN A 105 -12.58 18.46 21.11
CA GLN A 105 -11.37 18.89 21.84
C GLN A 105 -10.10 18.81 20.99
N LEU A 106 -9.95 17.76 20.18
CA LEU A 106 -8.85 17.65 19.22
C LEU A 106 -8.89 18.81 18.22
N LYS A 107 -10.06 19.13 17.68
CA LYS A 107 -10.27 20.27 16.77
C LYS A 107 -9.89 21.61 17.42
N LEU A 108 -10.33 21.86 18.65
CA LEU A 108 -9.96 23.08 19.39
C LEU A 108 -8.45 23.17 19.62
N THR A 109 -7.81 22.05 19.96
CA THR A 109 -6.35 21.97 20.14
C THR A 109 -5.61 22.30 18.83
N MET A 110 -6.08 21.74 17.70
CA MET A 110 -5.50 21.99 16.38
C MET A 110 -5.68 23.45 15.95
N ASN A 111 -6.82 24.08 16.25
CA ASN A 111 -7.04 25.49 15.98
C ASN A 111 -6.05 26.40 16.72
N LYS A 112 -5.71 26.08 17.98
CA LYS A 112 -4.69 26.83 18.74
C LYS A 112 -3.28 26.66 18.17
N ARG A 113 -3.01 25.50 17.56
CA ARG A 113 -1.72 25.13 16.95
C ARG A 113 -1.60 25.51 15.47
N TYR A 114 -2.63 26.14 14.91
CA TYR A 114 -2.66 26.55 13.52
C TYR A 114 -2.22 28.02 13.37
N ASP A 115 -1.20 28.25 12.56
CA ASP A 115 -0.77 29.57 12.13
C ASP A 115 -1.44 29.93 10.80
N VAL A 116 -2.36 30.90 10.86
CA VAL A 116 -3.11 31.42 9.71
C VAL A 116 -2.19 32.12 8.71
N SER A 117 -1.11 32.76 9.17
CA SER A 117 -0.20 33.54 8.31
C SER A 117 0.65 32.65 7.41
N GLN A 118 1.14 31.54 7.95
CA GLN A 118 1.96 30.56 7.22
C GLN A 118 1.14 29.41 6.65
N GLN A 119 -0.16 29.35 6.96
CA GLN A 119 -1.02 28.20 6.69
C GLN A 119 -0.35 26.91 7.18
N ALA A 120 0.15 26.95 8.41
CA ALA A 120 0.99 25.93 9.01
C ALA A 120 0.32 25.36 10.26
N LEU A 121 0.24 24.03 10.35
CA LEU A 121 -0.33 23.32 11.49
C LEU A 121 0.75 22.56 12.25
N ASP A 122 0.93 22.92 13.53
CA ASP A 122 1.94 22.29 14.37
C ASP A 122 1.39 21.18 15.28
N LEU A 123 1.53 19.92 14.86
CA LEU A 123 1.15 18.75 15.65
C LEU A 123 2.35 18.05 16.30
N GLN A 124 3.47 18.77 16.51
CA GLN A 124 4.60 18.22 17.25
C GLN A 124 4.18 17.79 18.65
N CYS A 125 4.60 16.57 19.05
CA CYS A 125 4.34 16.01 20.38
C CYS A 125 2.85 16.07 20.80
N LEU A 126 1.91 15.89 19.86
CA LEU A 126 0.49 16.16 20.08
C LEU A 126 -0.08 15.42 21.31
N ARG A 127 0.37 14.18 21.56
CA ARG A 127 -0.01 13.38 22.73
C ARG A 127 0.16 14.12 24.06
N PHE A 128 1.15 15.01 24.15
CA PHE A 128 1.53 15.73 25.37
C PHE A 128 1.01 17.17 25.39
N ASP A 129 0.08 17.51 24.51
CA ASP A 129 -0.53 18.84 24.53
C ASP A 129 -1.28 19.07 25.87
N PRO A 130 -1.08 20.23 26.54
CA PRO A 130 -1.72 20.50 27.83
C PRO A 130 -3.25 20.47 27.79
N ASP A 131 -3.88 20.88 26.69
CA ASP A 131 -5.33 20.87 26.57
C ASP A 131 -5.84 19.43 26.46
N LEU A 132 -5.17 18.57 25.69
CA LEU A 132 -5.54 17.16 25.56
C LEU A 132 -5.29 16.38 26.86
N VAL A 133 -4.12 16.56 27.47
CA VAL A 133 -3.77 15.93 28.75
C VAL A 133 -4.69 16.40 29.87
N GLY A 134 -5.05 17.70 29.89
CA GLY A 134 -5.96 18.27 30.89
C GLY A 134 -7.38 17.69 30.84
N HIS A 135 -7.81 17.19 29.68
CA HIS A 135 -9.10 16.53 29.48
C HIS A 135 -9.01 14.99 29.51
N ASP A 136 -7.87 14.42 29.89
CA ASP A 136 -7.60 12.97 29.87
C ASP A 136 -7.79 12.32 28.47
N ILE A 137 -7.43 13.06 27.42
CA ILE A 137 -7.55 12.62 26.02
C ILE A 137 -6.19 12.18 25.50
N ASP A 138 -6.03 10.88 25.23
CA ASP A 138 -4.78 10.31 24.68
C ASP A 138 -4.82 10.19 23.15
N ILE A 139 -4.36 11.24 22.45
CA ILE A 139 -4.23 11.24 20.98
C ILE A 139 -2.85 10.72 20.56
N ILE A 140 -2.83 9.52 19.98
CA ILE A 140 -1.60 8.85 19.54
C ILE A 140 -1.60 8.75 18.01
N LEU A 141 -0.92 9.68 17.35
CA LEU A 141 -0.90 9.76 15.87
C LEU A 141 -0.33 8.52 15.17
N ASN A 142 0.44 7.68 15.87
CA ASN A 142 0.88 6.40 15.35
C ASN A 142 -0.29 5.39 15.17
N ARG A 143 -1.42 5.59 15.83
CA ARG A 143 -2.61 4.75 15.64
C ARG A 143 -3.43 5.29 14.46
N ARG A 144 -3.81 4.39 13.55
CA ARG A 144 -4.52 4.74 12.30
C ARG A 144 -5.81 5.54 12.53
N ASN A 145 -6.58 5.20 13.55
CA ASN A 145 -7.82 5.91 13.90
C ASN A 145 -7.55 7.38 14.33
N CYS A 146 -6.53 7.61 15.15
CA CYS A 146 -6.16 8.97 15.59
C CYS A 146 -5.62 9.78 14.41
N MET A 147 -4.79 9.18 13.56
CA MET A 147 -4.31 9.83 12.34
C MET A 147 -5.46 10.15 11.38
N ALA A 148 -6.37 9.20 11.14
CA ALA A 148 -7.52 9.41 10.27
C ALA A 148 -8.44 10.53 10.78
N ALA A 149 -8.74 10.56 12.08
CA ALA A 149 -9.50 11.64 12.69
C ALA A 149 -8.79 13.00 12.56
N THR A 150 -7.46 13.01 12.74
CA THR A 150 -6.64 14.21 12.57
C THR A 150 -6.72 14.71 11.12
N LEU A 151 -6.55 13.82 10.14
CA LEU A 151 -6.65 14.16 8.71
C LEU A 151 -8.05 14.64 8.32
N GLN A 152 -9.11 14.03 8.87
CA GLN A 152 -10.48 14.46 8.68
C GLN A 152 -10.70 15.90 9.18
N ILE A 153 -10.21 16.22 10.39
CA ILE A 153 -10.28 17.60 10.90
C ILE A 153 -9.52 18.55 9.98
N ILE A 154 -8.36 18.14 9.45
CA ILE A 154 -7.57 18.98 8.54
C ILE A 154 -8.32 19.25 7.24
N GLU A 155 -8.86 18.22 6.60
CA GLU A 155 -9.64 18.34 5.36
C GLU A 155 -10.83 19.30 5.54
N GLU A 156 -11.57 19.15 6.63
CA GLU A 156 -12.78 19.93 6.88
C GLU A 156 -12.49 21.39 7.27
N ASN A 157 -11.39 21.67 7.99
CA ASN A 157 -11.17 22.98 8.63
C ASN A 157 -9.98 23.77 8.06
N TYR A 158 -9.01 23.10 7.43
CA TYR A 158 -7.80 23.74 6.89
C TYR A 158 -7.57 23.36 5.41
N PRO A 159 -8.52 23.64 4.49
CA PRO A 159 -8.44 23.22 3.09
C PRO A 159 -7.31 23.89 2.27
N LYS A 160 -6.63 24.88 2.85
CA LYS A 160 -5.49 25.58 2.25
C LYS A 160 -4.19 25.34 3.01
N LEU A 161 -4.11 24.27 3.82
CA LEU A 161 -2.92 23.95 4.60
C LEU A 161 -1.71 23.76 3.68
N LEU A 162 -0.63 24.50 3.94
CA LEU A 162 0.62 24.42 3.18
C LEU A 162 1.71 23.69 3.96
N SER A 163 1.73 23.82 5.29
CA SER A 163 2.76 23.23 6.14
C SER A 163 2.16 22.38 7.25
N LEU A 164 2.69 21.17 7.43
CA LEU A 164 2.26 20.23 8.45
C LEU A 164 3.46 19.69 9.24
N ASN A 165 3.44 19.89 10.55
CA ASN A 165 4.46 19.35 11.44
C ASN A 165 3.95 18.15 12.24
N LEU A 166 4.51 16.97 11.99
CA LEU A 166 4.22 15.71 12.68
C LEU A 166 5.44 15.18 13.44
N SER A 167 6.43 16.02 13.73
CA SER A 167 7.65 15.62 14.42
C SER A 167 7.41 15.10 15.84
N LYS A 168 8.28 14.21 16.33
CA LYS A 168 8.25 13.68 17.70
C LYS A 168 6.93 12.98 18.10
N ASN A 169 6.26 12.33 17.16
CA ASN A 169 5.01 11.60 17.40
C ASN A 169 5.18 10.06 17.42
N LYS A 170 6.43 9.58 17.42
CA LYS A 170 6.80 8.16 17.41
C LYS A 170 6.16 7.38 16.26
N LEU A 171 6.05 8.00 15.09
CA LEU A 171 5.53 7.35 13.89
C LEU A 171 6.55 6.33 13.39
N TYR A 172 6.21 5.04 13.39
CA TYR A 172 7.08 3.99 12.82
C TYR A 172 6.73 3.66 11.36
N GLY A 173 5.60 4.15 10.87
CA GLY A 173 5.22 4.01 9.47
C GLY A 173 4.12 4.97 9.04
N LEU A 174 4.00 5.16 7.72
CA LEU A 174 3.16 6.18 7.10
C LEU A 174 1.87 5.63 6.47
N ASN A 175 1.52 4.36 6.73
CA ASN A 175 0.28 3.71 6.27
C ASN A 175 -1.01 4.36 6.81
N GLY A 176 -0.92 5.12 7.90
CA GLY A 176 -2.05 5.90 8.42
C GLY A 176 -2.09 7.33 7.87
N LEU A 177 -0.96 7.82 7.34
CA LEU A 177 -0.84 9.16 6.79
C LEU A 177 -1.12 9.19 5.28
N SER A 178 -1.09 8.05 4.58
CA SER A 178 -1.23 7.97 3.12
C SER A 178 -2.43 8.70 2.53
N ASP A 179 -3.54 8.75 3.28
CA ASP A 179 -4.79 9.37 2.84
C ASP A 179 -4.66 10.89 2.68
N ILE A 180 -3.61 11.50 3.23
CA ILE A 180 -3.28 12.92 3.06
C ILE A 180 -3.10 13.32 1.59
N ILE A 181 -2.68 12.38 0.71
CA ILE A 181 -2.49 12.65 -0.72
C ILE A 181 -3.81 13.13 -1.35
N GLU A 182 -4.93 12.52 -0.96
CA GLU A 182 -6.25 12.84 -1.50
C GLU A 182 -6.95 13.92 -0.67
N MET A 183 -6.84 13.86 0.66
CA MET A 183 -7.54 14.75 1.58
C MET A 183 -6.95 16.16 1.63
N VAL A 184 -5.62 16.29 1.56
CA VAL A 184 -4.92 17.57 1.75
C VAL A 184 -3.76 17.72 0.75
N PRO A 185 -4.04 17.70 -0.57
CA PRO A 185 -3.01 17.75 -1.61
C PRO A 185 -2.25 19.09 -1.65
N THR A 186 -2.72 20.10 -0.91
CA THR A 186 -2.12 21.44 -0.85
C THR A 186 -0.83 21.47 -0.02
N VAL A 187 -0.55 20.45 0.80
CA VAL A 187 0.64 20.42 1.66
C VAL A 187 1.92 20.42 0.81
N LYS A 188 2.78 21.40 1.06
CA LYS A 188 4.10 21.59 0.43
C LYS A 188 5.26 21.36 1.39
N ILE A 189 5.03 21.60 2.68
CA ILE A 189 6.05 21.46 3.72
C ILE A 189 5.59 20.39 4.69
N LEU A 190 6.38 19.34 4.86
CA LEU A 190 6.07 18.24 5.78
C LEU A 190 7.25 17.99 6.71
N ASN A 191 7.00 18.04 8.02
CA ASN A 191 8.01 17.71 9.01
C ASN A 191 7.70 16.38 9.71
N LEU A 192 8.52 15.35 9.42
CA LEU A 192 8.47 14.02 10.02
C LEU A 192 9.68 13.74 10.93
N SER A 193 10.46 14.76 11.29
CA SER A 193 11.68 14.62 12.09
C SER A 193 11.42 13.97 13.46
N ARG A 194 12.44 13.28 13.99
CA ARG A 194 12.43 12.66 15.33
C ARG A 194 11.24 11.72 15.54
N ASN A 195 10.91 10.95 14.51
CA ASN A 195 9.98 9.83 14.59
C ASN A 195 10.78 8.50 14.55
N GLU A 196 10.09 7.37 14.38
CA GLU A 196 10.67 6.02 14.43
C GLU A 196 10.65 5.35 13.04
N LEU A 197 10.76 6.15 11.97
CA LEU A 197 10.75 5.63 10.60
C LEU A 197 12.08 4.93 10.33
N ASN A 198 12.03 3.61 10.19
CA ASN A 198 13.23 2.77 10.05
C ASN A 198 13.71 2.62 8.61
N LEU A 199 12.83 2.85 7.63
CA LEU A 199 13.09 2.45 6.26
C LEU A 199 12.50 3.47 5.27
N VAL A 200 13.27 3.74 4.21
CA VAL A 200 12.93 4.73 3.16
C VAL A 200 11.61 4.39 2.45
N TRP A 201 11.27 3.11 2.30
CA TRP A 201 10.03 2.69 1.63
C TRP A 201 8.75 3.20 2.32
N GLU A 202 8.83 3.62 3.58
CA GLU A 202 7.72 4.29 4.25
C GLU A 202 7.29 5.57 3.49
N LEU A 203 8.24 6.29 2.91
CA LEU A 203 7.99 7.51 2.13
C LEU A 203 7.26 7.25 0.82
N ASN A 204 7.38 6.04 0.24
CA ASN A 204 6.62 5.68 -0.96
C ASN A 204 5.10 5.76 -0.75
N LYS A 205 4.63 5.66 0.49
CA LYS A 205 3.21 5.73 0.85
C LYS A 205 2.63 7.13 0.75
N ILE A 206 3.49 8.15 0.78
CA ILE A 206 3.13 9.57 0.66
C ILE A 206 3.74 10.22 -0.59
N LYS A 207 4.30 9.41 -1.51
CA LYS A 207 4.96 9.86 -2.75
C LYS A 207 4.06 10.72 -3.66
N GLY A 208 2.74 10.62 -3.51
CA GLY A 208 1.79 11.43 -4.26
C GLY A 208 1.77 12.92 -3.89
N LEU A 209 2.43 13.33 -2.80
CA LEU A 209 2.55 14.73 -2.42
C LEU A 209 3.64 15.45 -3.22
N ASP A 210 3.28 16.62 -3.76
CA ASP A 210 4.23 17.53 -4.41
C ASP A 210 4.93 18.41 -3.36
N LEU A 211 5.75 17.79 -2.51
CA LEU A 211 6.49 18.47 -1.43
C LEU A 211 7.64 19.33 -1.98
N GLU A 212 7.79 20.51 -1.38
CA GLU A 212 8.88 21.46 -1.61
C GLU A 212 9.90 21.43 -0.47
N GLU A 213 9.45 21.14 0.77
CA GLU A 213 10.31 21.03 1.94
C GLU A 213 9.93 19.81 2.80
N LEU A 214 10.92 19.01 3.19
CA LEU A 214 10.75 17.79 3.98
C LEU A 214 11.79 17.72 5.09
N TRP A 215 11.36 17.30 6.28
CA TRP A 215 12.26 17.04 7.41
C TRP A 215 12.13 15.59 7.87
N LEU A 216 13.24 14.87 7.93
CA LEU A 216 13.37 13.48 8.37
C LEU A 216 14.45 13.31 9.45
N GLU A 217 15.23 14.35 9.75
CA GLU A 217 16.30 14.31 10.76
C GLU A 217 15.86 13.60 12.05
N GLY A 218 16.73 12.72 12.58
CA GLY A 218 16.48 11.99 13.82
C GLY A 218 15.52 10.81 13.70
N ASN A 219 15.24 10.33 12.48
CA ASN A 219 14.63 9.03 12.25
C ASN A 219 15.72 7.95 12.01
N PRO A 220 15.53 6.69 12.44
CA PRO A 220 16.50 5.63 12.22
C PRO A 220 16.84 5.35 10.75
N LEU A 221 15.95 5.68 9.80
CA LEU A 221 16.25 5.56 8.37
C LEU A 221 17.46 6.40 7.94
N CYS A 222 17.73 7.52 8.60
CA CYS A 222 18.84 8.40 8.25
C CYS A 222 20.19 7.70 8.45
N ASP A 223 20.28 6.82 9.45
CA ASP A 223 21.50 6.06 9.78
C ASP A 223 21.78 4.94 8.77
N THR A 224 20.84 4.65 7.87
CA THR A 224 21.00 3.58 6.86
C THR A 224 21.80 4.03 5.63
N PHE A 225 22.07 5.34 5.49
CA PHE A 225 22.76 5.89 4.33
C PHE A 225 24.26 6.08 4.61
N PRO A 226 25.14 5.71 3.65
CA PRO A 226 26.58 5.84 3.83
C PRO A 226 27.06 7.30 3.78
N ASP A 227 26.33 8.16 3.06
CA ASP A 227 26.67 9.56 2.86
C ASP A 227 25.43 10.41 2.52
N GLN A 228 25.58 11.74 2.66
CA GLN A 228 24.53 12.72 2.43
C GLN A 228 24.01 12.73 0.98
N SER A 229 24.86 12.44 -0.02
CA SER A 229 24.44 12.47 -1.42
C SER A 229 23.55 11.28 -1.77
N THR A 230 23.87 10.09 -1.25
CA THR A 230 23.03 8.88 -1.37
C THR A 230 21.67 9.11 -0.68
N TYR A 231 21.68 9.73 0.50
CA TYR A 231 20.46 10.13 1.21
C TYR A 231 19.60 11.08 0.37
N ILE A 232 20.15 12.21 -0.08
CA ILE A 232 19.43 13.20 -0.90
C ILE A 232 18.86 12.55 -2.17
N SER A 233 19.63 11.70 -2.85
CA SER A 233 19.17 11.02 -4.07
C SER A 233 17.95 10.13 -3.80
N ALA A 234 18.00 9.28 -2.77
CA ALA A 234 16.91 8.38 -2.44
C ALA A 234 15.61 9.12 -2.03
N ILE A 235 15.75 10.26 -1.34
CA ILE A 235 14.60 11.10 -0.98
C ILE A 235 14.02 11.81 -2.21
N ARG A 236 14.87 12.32 -3.11
CA ARG A 236 14.42 12.93 -4.38
C ARG A 236 13.77 11.94 -5.34
N ASP A 237 14.18 10.67 -5.31
CA ASP A 237 13.48 9.61 -6.08
C ASP A 237 12.02 9.46 -5.64
N CYS A 238 11.74 9.76 -4.37
CA CYS A 238 10.38 9.86 -3.84
C CYS A 238 9.75 11.22 -4.17
N PHE A 239 10.45 12.33 -3.94
CA PHE A 239 9.93 13.70 -4.13
C PHE A 239 10.81 14.50 -5.09
N PRO A 240 10.60 14.41 -6.42
CA PRO A 240 11.48 15.04 -7.40
C PRO A 240 11.46 16.57 -7.38
N LYS A 241 10.38 17.18 -6.87
CA LYS A 241 10.19 18.64 -6.76
C LYS A 241 10.74 19.22 -5.47
N LEU A 242 11.38 18.40 -4.62
CA LEU A 242 11.86 18.83 -3.32
C LEU A 242 13.02 19.83 -3.45
N LEU A 243 12.85 21.00 -2.84
CA LEU A 243 13.81 22.10 -2.83
C LEU A 243 14.61 22.15 -1.53
N ARG A 244 14.05 21.67 -0.42
CA ARG A 244 14.69 21.66 0.89
C ARG A 244 14.53 20.33 1.61
N LEU A 245 15.62 19.83 2.18
CA LEU A 245 15.63 18.63 3.00
C LEU A 245 16.40 18.90 4.28
N ASP A 246 15.77 18.67 5.44
CA ASP A 246 16.36 18.88 6.76
C ASP A 246 16.95 20.30 6.95
N GLY A 247 16.27 21.30 6.39
CA GLY A 247 16.70 22.70 6.40
C GLY A 247 17.84 23.04 5.42
N GLN A 248 18.39 22.07 4.70
CA GLN A 248 19.39 22.29 3.65
C GLN A 248 18.72 22.58 2.32
N GLU A 249 19.13 23.65 1.66
CA GLU A 249 18.71 23.95 0.30
C GLU A 249 19.38 22.98 -0.67
N LEU A 250 18.56 22.29 -1.44
CA LEU A 250 19.00 21.33 -2.42
C LEU A 250 19.24 22.04 -3.74
N SER A 251 20.20 21.54 -4.54
CA SER A 251 20.39 22.03 -5.90
C SER A 251 19.06 22.01 -6.68
N PRO A 252 18.82 22.93 -7.63
CA PRO A 252 17.61 22.85 -8.44
C PRO A 252 17.50 21.44 -9.02
N PRO A 253 16.30 20.82 -9.02
CA PRO A 253 16.09 19.60 -9.78
C PRO A 253 16.66 19.85 -11.18
N VAL A 254 17.38 18.88 -11.76
CA VAL A 254 17.72 18.97 -13.17
C VAL A 254 16.40 18.90 -13.92
N ILE A 255 15.78 20.06 -14.12
CA ILE A 255 14.71 20.25 -15.06
C ILE A 255 15.40 20.04 -16.39
N MET A 256 15.45 18.78 -16.85
CA MET A 256 15.33 18.58 -18.27
C MET A 256 14.00 19.22 -18.63
N ASP A 257 14.06 20.44 -19.13
CA ASP A 257 12.94 21.17 -19.68
C ASP A 257 12.28 20.22 -20.68
N THR A 258 11.22 19.58 -20.21
CA THR A 258 10.27 18.89 -21.07
C THR A 258 9.22 19.90 -21.53
N ASP A 259 9.63 21.17 -21.64
CA ASP A 259 9.02 22.21 -22.46
C ASP A 259 9.50 22.17 -23.91
N THR A 260 10.10 21.06 -24.34
CA THR A 260 9.67 20.55 -25.64
C THR A 260 8.29 19.96 -25.41
N SER A 261 7.28 20.79 -25.64
CA SER A 261 6.01 20.34 -26.17
C SER A 261 6.32 19.38 -27.31
N CYS A 262 6.48 18.10 -27.00
CA CYS A 262 6.24 17.08 -28.00
C CYS A 262 4.74 17.19 -28.20
N LEU A 263 4.35 18.10 -29.09
CA LEU A 263 3.39 17.76 -30.13
C LEU A 263 3.89 16.44 -30.73
N ILE A 264 3.61 15.34 -30.03
CA ILE A 264 3.20 14.14 -30.70
C ILE A 264 1.96 14.62 -31.44
N LYS A 265 2.18 15.12 -32.66
CA LYS A 265 1.17 15.02 -33.71
C LYS A 265 0.64 13.61 -33.51
N PRO A 266 -0.69 13.42 -33.32
CA PRO A 266 -1.23 12.07 -33.20
C PRO A 266 -0.56 11.30 -34.32
N CYS A 267 0.14 10.21 -33.97
CA CYS A 267 0.83 9.41 -34.96
C CYS A 267 -0.23 9.06 -36.00
N LYS A 268 -0.26 9.81 -37.09
CA LYS A 268 -1.08 9.44 -38.24
C LYS A 268 -0.53 8.07 -38.56
N GLU A 269 -1.41 7.07 -38.60
CA GLU A 269 -1.11 5.79 -39.22
C GLU A 269 -0.62 6.09 -40.64
N SER A 270 0.69 6.26 -40.76
CA SER A 270 1.39 6.50 -42.01
C SER A 270 2.23 5.27 -42.28
N TYR A 271 1.57 4.10 -42.29
CA TYR A 271 2.12 3.00 -43.07
C TYR A 271 1.05 1.98 -43.43
N LYS A 272 0.44 2.15 -44.61
CA LYS A 272 -0.04 1.02 -45.40
C LYS A 272 1.19 0.40 -46.06
N GLY A 273 1.94 -0.37 -45.28
CA GLY A 273 3.06 -1.15 -45.80
C GLY A 273 2.57 -2.22 -46.76
N SER A 274 3.24 -2.35 -47.90
CA SER A 274 2.94 -3.44 -48.83
C SER A 274 3.26 -4.78 -48.18
N ASP A 275 2.51 -5.82 -48.54
CA ASP A 275 2.74 -7.19 -48.06
C ASP A 275 4.17 -7.69 -48.31
N ALA A 276 4.87 -7.08 -49.27
CA ALA A 276 6.28 -7.35 -49.54
C ALA A 276 7.20 -6.97 -48.37
N LEU A 277 6.96 -5.85 -47.67
CA LEU A 277 7.78 -5.42 -46.54
C LEU A 277 7.51 -6.24 -45.28
N LYS A 278 6.25 -6.64 -45.08
CA LYS A 278 5.88 -7.60 -44.03
C LYS A 278 6.52 -8.97 -44.29
N SER A 279 6.54 -9.41 -45.54
CA SER A 279 7.20 -10.65 -45.94
C SER A 279 8.73 -10.58 -45.75
N LEU A 280 9.35 -9.45 -46.06
CA LEU A 280 10.78 -9.23 -45.86
C LEU A 280 11.17 -9.26 -44.38
N VAL A 281 10.37 -8.64 -43.51
CA VAL A 281 10.57 -8.67 -42.05
C VAL A 281 10.36 -10.07 -41.49
N LEU A 282 9.34 -10.81 -41.97
CA LEU A 282 9.12 -12.21 -41.59
C LEU A 282 10.27 -13.11 -42.07
N GLN A 283 10.80 -12.88 -43.26
CA GLN A 283 11.94 -13.61 -43.81
C GLN A 283 13.23 -13.34 -43.01
N PHE A 284 13.45 -12.10 -42.58
CA PHE A 284 14.55 -11.74 -41.68
C PHE A 284 14.40 -12.37 -40.28
N LEU A 285 13.19 -12.42 -39.74
CA LEU A 285 12.88 -13.09 -38.47
C LEU A 285 13.00 -14.62 -38.54
N GLN A 286 12.69 -15.22 -39.69
CA GLN A 286 12.94 -16.63 -39.97
C GLN A 286 14.43 -16.95 -40.05
N GLN A 287 15.25 -16.06 -40.63
CA GLN A 287 16.70 -16.23 -40.74
C GLN A 287 17.45 -16.02 -39.41
N SER A 288 16.91 -15.23 -38.48
CA SER A 288 17.55 -14.93 -37.19
C SER A 288 17.26 -15.95 -36.08
N GLY A 289 16.54 -17.04 -36.36
CA GLY A 289 16.19 -18.07 -35.37
C GLY A 289 15.20 -17.62 -34.28
N LEU A 290 14.81 -16.35 -34.27
CA LEU A 290 13.88 -15.77 -33.29
C LEU A 290 12.43 -16.22 -33.50
N CYS A 291 12.11 -16.73 -34.70
CA CYS A 291 10.78 -17.25 -35.02
C CYS A 291 10.37 -18.42 -34.11
N GLU A 292 11.33 -19.24 -33.68
CA GLU A 292 11.09 -20.38 -32.77
C GLU A 292 10.62 -19.94 -31.38
N TYR A 293 11.02 -18.74 -30.95
CA TYR A 293 10.66 -18.17 -29.64
C TYR A 293 9.43 -17.26 -29.70
N PHE A 294 9.02 -16.82 -30.90
CA PHE A 294 7.93 -15.86 -31.07
C PHE A 294 6.59 -16.41 -30.57
N MET A 295 6.32 -17.69 -30.80
CA MET A 295 5.05 -18.33 -30.45
C MET A 295 4.86 -18.50 -28.93
N GLU A 296 5.95 -18.66 -28.18
CA GLU A 296 5.92 -18.81 -26.70
C GLU A 296 6.30 -17.50 -25.98
N SER A 297 6.55 -16.40 -26.73
CA SER A 297 6.95 -15.12 -26.16
C SER A 297 5.80 -14.47 -25.38
N ARG A 298 6.11 -14.04 -24.15
CA ARG A 298 5.13 -13.38 -23.27
C ARG A 298 5.42 -11.89 -23.18
N ASN A 299 4.50 -11.07 -23.70
CA ASN A 299 4.56 -9.62 -23.58
C ASN A 299 3.37 -9.09 -22.76
N MET A 300 3.63 -8.47 -21.61
CA MET A 300 2.57 -7.94 -20.73
C MET A 300 1.93 -6.65 -21.27
N LYS A 301 2.53 -5.99 -22.27
CA LYS A 301 1.97 -4.83 -22.97
C LYS A 301 1.03 -5.23 -24.13
N LYS A 302 1.20 -6.43 -24.71
CA LYS A 302 0.35 -7.01 -25.76
C LYS A 302 0.37 -8.55 -25.65
N PRO A 303 -0.77 -9.26 -25.54
CA PRO A 303 -2.16 -8.82 -25.72
C PRO A 303 -2.72 -8.05 -24.52
N LYS A 304 -3.79 -7.26 -24.74
CA LYS A 304 -4.52 -6.56 -23.65
C LYS A 304 -5.45 -7.49 -22.87
N ASP A 305 -5.85 -8.58 -23.51
CA ASP A 305 -6.70 -9.61 -22.96
C ASP A 305 -6.01 -10.34 -21.78
N PRO A 306 -6.61 -10.35 -20.58
CA PRO A 306 -6.05 -11.01 -19.40
C PRO A 306 -5.89 -12.52 -19.55
N TYR A 307 -6.78 -13.20 -20.26
CA TYR A 307 -6.74 -14.64 -20.47
C TYR A 307 -5.58 -15.03 -21.39
N LEU A 308 -5.38 -14.28 -22.48
CA LEU A 308 -4.24 -14.47 -23.38
C LEU A 308 -2.89 -14.11 -22.73
N ARG A 309 -2.86 -13.27 -21.68
CA ARG A 309 -1.64 -12.97 -20.90
C ARG A 309 -1.22 -14.10 -19.96
N VAL A 310 -2.15 -14.97 -19.58
CA VAL A 310 -1.92 -16.06 -18.62
C VAL A 310 -1.57 -17.37 -19.33
N GLN A 311 -2.04 -17.60 -20.56
CA GLN A 311 -1.74 -18.81 -21.32
C GLN A 311 -0.23 -19.15 -21.46
N PRO A 312 0.69 -18.18 -21.72
CA PRO A 312 2.11 -18.48 -21.83
C PRO A 312 2.79 -18.75 -20.47
N LEU A 313 2.09 -18.57 -19.35
CA LEU A 313 2.63 -18.75 -18.00
C LEU A 313 2.50 -20.22 -17.55
N ARG A 314 3.63 -20.85 -17.22
CA ARG A 314 3.67 -22.23 -16.73
C ARG A 314 3.64 -22.24 -15.19
N HIS A 315 2.58 -22.83 -14.61
CA HIS A 315 2.28 -22.74 -13.16
C HIS A 315 2.76 -23.92 -12.30
N THR A 316 3.19 -25.02 -12.90
CA THR A 316 3.62 -26.22 -12.15
C THR A 316 5.02 -26.63 -12.57
N LYS A 317 5.78 -27.27 -11.67
CA LYS A 317 7.11 -27.81 -12.00
C LYS A 317 7.07 -28.76 -13.21
N ARG A 318 6.01 -29.56 -13.37
CA ARG A 318 5.81 -30.42 -14.56
C ARG A 318 5.66 -29.64 -15.86
N HIS A 319 4.96 -28.51 -15.84
CA HIS A 319 4.82 -27.62 -16.99
C HIS A 319 6.08 -26.78 -17.28
N VAL A 320 6.93 -26.55 -16.27
CA VAL A 320 8.26 -25.93 -16.45
C VAL A 320 9.27 -26.93 -17.00
N PHE A 321 9.16 -28.22 -16.70
CA PHE A 321 10.02 -29.27 -17.28
C PHE A 321 9.83 -29.46 -18.80
N SER A 322 8.80 -28.85 -19.39
CA SER A 322 8.60 -28.76 -20.84
C SER A 322 9.64 -27.88 -21.56
N LEU A 323 10.63 -27.30 -20.87
CA LEU A 323 11.77 -26.60 -21.48
C LEU A 323 12.52 -27.43 -22.55
N CYS A 324 12.34 -28.74 -22.58
CA CYS A 324 12.85 -29.62 -23.64
C CYS A 324 12.32 -29.29 -25.06
N VAL A 325 11.27 -28.46 -25.17
CA VAL A 325 10.75 -27.96 -26.46
C VAL A 325 11.55 -26.77 -27.01
N LEU A 326 12.42 -26.16 -26.18
CA LEU A 326 13.28 -25.08 -26.63
C LEU A 326 14.48 -25.63 -27.42
N PRO A 327 15.04 -24.85 -28.35
CA PRO A 327 16.25 -25.21 -29.07
C PRO A 327 17.41 -25.47 -28.11
N LYS A 328 18.32 -26.37 -28.49
CA LYS A 328 19.56 -26.60 -27.72
C LYS A 328 20.43 -25.34 -27.79
N THR A 329 20.90 -24.88 -26.63
CA THR A 329 21.76 -23.71 -26.52
C THR A 329 23.14 -24.07 -25.94
N GLN A 330 24.14 -23.28 -26.29
CA GLN A 330 25.46 -23.28 -25.67
C GLN A 330 25.73 -21.89 -25.13
N HIS A 331 26.14 -21.78 -23.87
CA HIS A 331 26.38 -20.51 -23.21
C HIS A 331 27.83 -20.40 -22.74
N ASP A 332 28.44 -19.22 -22.92
CA ASP A 332 29.69 -18.87 -22.26
C ASP A 332 29.40 -18.31 -20.87
N LEU A 333 29.59 -19.15 -19.86
CA LEU A 333 29.31 -18.81 -18.46
C LEU A 333 30.24 -17.71 -17.92
N SER A 334 31.41 -17.49 -18.53
CA SER A 334 32.35 -16.46 -18.08
C SER A 334 31.90 -15.04 -18.44
N SER A 335 30.94 -14.92 -19.37
CA SER A 335 30.41 -13.65 -19.87
C SER A 335 29.15 -13.18 -19.14
N PHE A 336 28.64 -13.95 -18.18
CA PHE A 336 27.37 -13.66 -17.52
C PHE A 336 27.50 -12.51 -16.50
N LEU A 337 26.67 -11.49 -16.68
CA LEU A 337 26.41 -10.48 -15.65
C LEU A 337 25.22 -10.95 -14.81
N VAL A 338 25.44 -11.14 -13.50
CA VAL A 338 24.44 -11.67 -12.58
C VAL A 338 24.08 -10.61 -11.55
N ASP A 339 22.84 -10.12 -11.62
CA ASP A 339 22.28 -9.19 -10.64
C ASP A 339 21.42 -9.94 -9.61
N ILE A 340 21.71 -9.78 -8.32
CA ILE A 340 20.88 -10.31 -7.24
C ILE A 340 19.91 -9.22 -6.79
N TRP A 341 18.69 -9.26 -7.31
CA TRP A 341 17.69 -8.20 -7.10
C TRP A 341 17.10 -8.16 -5.68
N PHE A 342 17.14 -9.29 -4.96
CA PHE A 342 16.58 -9.41 -3.62
C PHE A 342 17.13 -10.65 -2.92
N GLN A 343 17.65 -10.50 -1.69
CA GLN A 343 18.10 -11.61 -0.85
C GLN A 343 17.34 -11.59 0.48
N THR A 344 16.71 -12.71 0.82
CA THR A 344 16.08 -12.92 2.13
C THR A 344 16.51 -14.25 2.72
N VAL A 345 16.68 -14.28 4.04
CA VAL A 345 16.90 -15.51 4.78
C VAL A 345 15.54 -16.15 5.02
N SER A 346 15.26 -17.25 4.31
CA SER A 346 14.12 -18.11 4.62
C SER A 346 14.49 -18.98 5.81
N THR A 347 13.77 -18.85 6.93
CA THR A 347 13.96 -19.68 8.14
C THR A 347 13.65 -21.17 7.92
N CYS A 348 13.22 -21.56 6.72
CA CYS A 348 12.96 -22.95 6.35
C CYS A 348 14.21 -23.74 5.91
N PHE A 349 15.39 -23.11 5.82
CA PHE A 349 16.64 -23.77 5.44
C PHE A 349 17.81 -23.30 6.32
N LEU A 350 17.73 -23.54 7.62
CA LEU A 350 18.94 -23.56 8.44
C LEU A 350 19.58 -24.96 8.33
N PRO A 351 20.88 -25.09 8.02
CA PRO A 351 21.58 -26.34 8.17
C PRO A 351 21.49 -26.75 9.64
N ARG A 352 21.00 -27.96 9.89
CA ARG A 352 20.96 -28.56 11.23
C ARG A 352 22.39 -28.58 11.76
N ALA A 353 22.67 -27.79 12.81
CA ALA A 353 23.92 -27.89 13.53
C ALA A 353 24.05 -29.34 14.04
N ALA A 354 25.15 -30.01 13.68
CA ALA A 354 25.48 -31.31 14.24
C ALA A 354 25.76 -31.14 15.74
N PRO A 355 25.32 -32.06 16.60
CA PRO A 355 25.68 -32.01 18.01
C PRO A 355 27.18 -32.27 18.15
N GLU A 356 27.86 -31.40 18.88
CA GLU A 356 29.24 -31.59 19.33
C GLU A 356 29.30 -32.87 20.16
N SER A 357 30.12 -33.82 19.73
CA SER A 357 30.47 -35.01 20.50
C SER A 357 31.51 -34.61 21.56
N HIS A 358 31.15 -34.76 22.83
CA HIS A 358 32.10 -34.81 23.94
C HIS A 358 32.97 -36.06 23.88
#